data_AF-A0A0C2E0P9-F1
#
_entry.id   AF-A0A0C2E0P9-F1
#
_cell.length_a   1.000
_cell.length_b   1.000
_cell.length_c   1.000
_cell.angle_alpha   90.00
_cell.angle_beta   90.00
_cell.angle_gamma   90.00
#
_symmetry.space_group_name_H-M   'P 1'
#
loop_
_entity.id
_entity.type
_entity.pdbx_description
1 polymer ?
#
loop_
_entity_poly.entity_id
_entity_poly.type
_entity_poly.pdbx_seq_one_letter_code
_entity_poly.pdbx_strand_id
1 'polypeptide(L)'
;MDQQLPNYMRTVVEILLETKEEIKQINRKNSELIDEQKLHEATKPQLAPPSTPAPEIKSITFSVPDDLEIKRSIVISGVFESHSTSSRERIHHDITCTNQLLEFLGIECLPTAVYRMGRPHPDRPRLLKVFPNATDNSVEGNQ
;
A
#
# COMPACT_ATOMS: atom_id res chain seq x y z
N MET A 1 38.80 -18.06 -33.61
CA MET A 1 37.44 -18.52 -34.01
C MET A 1 36.47 -17.61 -33.31
N ASP A 2 36.12 -16.50 -33.94
CA ASP A 2 35.14 -15.56 -33.39
C ASP A 2 33.75 -16.13 -33.65
N GLN A 3 33.22 -16.85 -32.66
CA GLN A 3 31.83 -17.31 -32.70
C GLN A 3 30.94 -16.08 -32.60
N GLN A 4 30.43 -15.64 -33.76
CA GLN A 4 29.52 -14.51 -33.86
C GLN A 4 28.27 -14.82 -33.03
N LEU A 5 28.16 -14.16 -31.87
CA LEU A 5 27.11 -14.41 -30.90
C LEU A 5 25.74 -14.27 -31.61
N PRO A 6 24.84 -15.27 -31.50
CA PRO A 6 23.54 -15.22 -32.14
C PRO A 6 22.77 -13.94 -31.76
N ASN A 7 22.03 -13.34 -32.69
CA ASN A 7 21.41 -12.03 -32.50
C ASN A 7 20.50 -11.97 -31.27
N TYR A 8 19.76 -13.05 -30.97
CA TYR A 8 18.91 -13.13 -29.78
C TYR A 8 19.70 -13.06 -28.46
N MET A 9 20.91 -13.62 -28.44
CA MET A 9 21.78 -13.53 -27.26
C MET A 9 22.27 -12.12 -27.04
N ARG A 10 22.54 -11.34 -28.09
CA ARG A 10 22.92 -9.93 -27.95
C ARG A 10 21.78 -9.12 -27.34
N THR A 11 20.56 -9.30 -27.81
CA THR A 11 19.38 -8.62 -27.26
C THR A 11 19.16 -8.97 -25.78
N VAL A 12 19.28 -10.25 -25.41
CA VAL A 12 19.15 -10.67 -24.01
C VAL A 12 20.26 -10.05 -23.16
N VAL A 13 21.50 -10.03 -23.65
CA VAL A 13 22.64 -9.42 -22.94
C VAL A 13 22.42 -7.91 -22.76
N GLU A 14 21.93 -7.23 -23.79
CA GLU A 14 21.63 -5.78 -23.75
C GLU A 14 20.56 -5.46 -22.69
N ILE A 15 19.45 -6.19 -22.69
CA ILE A 15 18.38 -6.04 -21.68
C ILE A 15 18.90 -6.31 -20.27
N LEU A 16 19.73 -7.36 -20.10
CA LEU A 16 20.30 -7.71 -18.80
C LEU A 16 21.27 -6.64 -18.29
N LEU A 17 22.03 -6.01 -19.18
CA LEU A 17 22.92 -4.90 -18.83
C LEU A 17 22.13 -3.65 -18.42
N GLU A 18 21.07 -3.33 -19.16
CA GLU A 18 20.16 -2.22 -18.83
C GLU A 18 19.50 -2.44 -17.48
N THR A 19 18.92 -3.62 -17.25
CA THR A 19 18.28 -3.99 -15.98
C THR A 19 19.26 -3.93 -14.81
N LYS A 20 20.51 -4.37 -15.02
CA LYS A 20 21.56 -4.31 -13.99
C LYS A 20 21.89 -2.87 -13.60
N GLU A 21 21.93 -1.96 -14.58
CA GLU A 21 22.22 -0.56 -14.31
C GLU A 21 21.04 0.12 -13.59
N GLU A 22 19.80 -0.18 -13.97
CA GLU A 22 18.60 0.28 -13.27
C GLU A 22 18.58 -0.16 -11.80
N ILE A 23 18.84 -1.45 -11.53
CA ILE A 23 18.92 -1.99 -10.16
C ILE A 23 19.99 -1.25 -9.35
N LYS A 24 21.14 -0.97 -9.96
CA LYS A 24 22.23 -0.24 -9.30
C LYS A 24 21.84 1.20 -8.96
N GLN A 25 21.13 1.88 -9.85
CA GLN A 25 20.62 3.23 -9.62
C GLN A 25 19.56 3.26 -8.51
N ILE A 26 18.65 2.29 -8.50
CA ILE A 26 17.62 2.15 -7.46
C ILE A 26 18.27 1.90 -6.10
N ASN A 27 19.24 0.98 -6.02
CA ASN A 27 19.95 0.69 -4.77
C ASN A 27 20.69 1.91 -4.23
N ARG A 28 21.28 2.73 -5.11
CA ARG A 28 21.93 3.98 -4.73
C ARG A 28 20.93 4.98 -4.14
N LYS A 29 19.80 5.22 -4.81
CA LYS A 29 18.76 6.11 -4.29
C LYS A 29 18.19 5.60 -2.97
N ASN A 30 18.00 4.29 -2.82
CA ASN A 30 17.55 3.68 -1.58
C ASN A 30 18.55 3.88 -0.44
N SER A 31 19.86 3.78 -0.70
CA SER A 31 20.87 4.07 0.33
C SER A 31 20.86 5.55 0.76
N GLU A 32 20.71 6.48 -0.19
CA GLU A 32 20.65 7.92 0.09
C GLU A 32 19.41 8.27 0.93
N LEU A 33 18.23 7.70 0.59
CA LEU A 33 16.99 7.89 1.35
C LEU A 33 17.06 7.32 2.78
N ILE A 34 17.70 6.16 2.96
CA ILE A 34 17.91 5.56 4.30
C ILE A 34 18.79 6.49 5.16
N ASP A 35 19.80 7.11 4.58
CA ASP A 35 20.68 8.02 5.30
C ASP A 35 20.00 9.36 5.62
N GLU A 36 19.15 9.88 4.73
CA GLU A 36 18.30 11.06 5.01
C GLU A 36 17.31 10.81 6.16
N GLN A 37 16.68 9.62 6.20
CA GLN A 37 15.78 9.25 7.30
C GLN A 37 16.51 9.20 8.65
N LYS A 38 17.74 8.65 8.69
CA LYS A 38 18.55 8.62 9.91
C LYS A 38 18.92 10.03 10.40
N LEU A 39 19.18 10.96 9.49
CA LEU A 39 19.51 12.34 9.86
C LEU A 39 18.29 13.09 10.45
N HIS A 40 17.09 12.84 9.90
CA HIS A 40 15.85 13.36 10.46
C HIS A 40 15.53 12.78 11.85
N GLU A 41 15.87 11.51 12.11
CA GLU A 41 15.72 10.91 13.45
C GLU A 41 16.67 11.50 14.51
N ALA A 42 17.87 11.95 14.10
CA ALA A 42 18.86 12.56 15.00
C ALA A 42 18.50 14.00 15.45
N THR A 43 17.57 14.67 14.76
CA THR A 43 17.20 16.09 15.01
C THR A 43 15.89 16.23 15.82
N LYS A 44 15.55 15.23 16.64
CA LYS A 44 14.46 15.34 17.63
C LYS A 44 15.05 15.69 19.00
N PRO A 45 14.65 16.80 19.66
CA PRO A 45 15.16 17.14 20.99
C PRO A 45 14.86 16.03 22.00
N GLN A 46 15.90 15.38 22.52
CA GLN A 46 15.84 14.53 23.70
C GLN A 46 15.64 15.40 24.95
N LEU A 47 14.55 15.20 25.67
CA LEU A 47 14.45 15.53 27.10
C LEU A 47 14.60 14.23 27.89
N ALA A 48 15.57 14.23 28.81
CA ALA A 48 16.05 13.09 29.58
C ALA A 48 15.08 12.66 30.74
N PRO A 49 15.22 11.41 31.27
CA PRO A 49 14.42 10.82 32.38
C PRO A 49 15.06 11.13 33.77
N PRO A 50 14.63 10.64 34.98
CA PRO A 50 13.78 9.46 35.28
C PRO A 50 12.81 9.54 36.50
N SER A 51 11.78 8.67 36.56
CA SER A 51 11.42 7.87 37.77
C SER A 51 10.20 6.93 37.57
N THR A 52 10.44 5.63 37.85
CA THR A 52 9.51 4.56 38.32
C THR A 52 8.45 3.92 37.39
N PRO A 53 8.11 2.62 37.60
CA PRO A 53 7.79 1.69 36.52
C PRO A 53 6.32 1.23 36.48
N ALA A 54 5.73 1.20 35.27
CA ALA A 54 4.57 0.37 34.92
C ALA A 54 4.64 0.03 33.42
N PRO A 55 4.24 -1.18 32.98
CA PRO A 55 4.36 -1.58 31.58
C PRO A 55 3.22 -0.96 30.77
N GLU A 56 3.39 0.28 30.33
CA GLU A 56 2.49 0.90 29.36
C GLU A 56 2.86 0.44 27.95
N ILE A 57 1.88 -0.19 27.30
CA ILE A 57 1.88 -0.56 25.89
C ILE A 57 2.26 0.70 25.09
N LYS A 58 3.44 0.69 24.45
CA LYS A 58 3.89 1.78 23.59
C LYS A 58 2.85 1.99 22.49
N SER A 59 2.06 3.05 22.61
CA SER A 59 1.21 3.52 21.53
C SER A 59 2.12 3.81 20.35
N ILE A 60 1.99 3.02 19.28
CA ILE A 60 2.64 3.29 18.01
C ILE A 60 2.03 4.60 17.51
N THR A 61 2.73 5.71 17.72
CA THR A 61 2.36 6.99 17.13
C THR A 61 2.67 6.89 15.64
N PHE A 62 1.69 6.46 14.85
CA PHE A 62 1.73 6.63 13.41
C PHE A 62 1.75 8.14 13.16
N SER A 63 2.87 8.66 12.66
CA SER A 63 2.88 9.95 11.98
C SER A 63 1.87 9.84 10.84
N VAL A 64 0.74 10.53 10.96
CA VAL A 64 -0.35 10.49 9.97
C VAL A 64 0.23 10.96 8.63
N PRO A 65 0.41 10.06 7.65
CA PRO A 65 0.75 10.49 6.31
C PRO A 65 -0.48 11.23 5.78
N ASP A 66 -0.25 12.43 5.25
CA ASP A 66 -1.15 13.28 4.48
C ASP A 66 -2.65 12.86 4.52
N ASP A 67 -3.47 13.57 5.32
CA ASP A 67 -4.89 13.31 5.62
C ASP A 67 -5.80 13.06 4.41
N LEU A 68 -5.33 13.33 3.19
CA LEU A 68 -6.03 13.11 1.94
C LEU A 68 -6.39 11.63 1.70
N GLU A 69 -5.50 10.69 2.05
CA GLU A 69 -5.77 9.27 1.81
C GLU A 69 -6.84 8.72 2.77
N ILE A 70 -6.82 9.17 4.02
CA ILE A 70 -7.85 8.81 5.02
C ILE A 70 -9.19 9.46 4.69
N LYS A 71 -9.21 10.73 4.27
CA LYS A 71 -10.44 11.45 3.87
C LYS A 71 -11.16 10.82 2.68
N ARG A 72 -10.44 10.13 1.81
CA ARG A 72 -10.99 9.45 0.62
C ARG A 72 -11.40 8.01 0.88
N SER A 73 -11.10 7.46 2.06
CA SER A 73 -11.45 6.08 2.38
C SER A 73 -12.94 5.94 2.71
N ILE A 74 -13.56 4.89 2.20
CA ILE A 74 -14.93 4.49 2.56
C ILE A 74 -14.87 3.24 3.45
N VAL A 75 -15.86 3.10 4.33
CA VAL A 75 -15.99 1.95 5.23
C VAL A 75 -17.30 1.24 4.93
N ILE A 76 -17.20 -0.04 4.57
CA ILE A 76 -18.32 -0.88 4.19
C ILE A 76 -18.58 -1.87 5.34
N SER A 77 -19.85 -2.04 5.71
CA SER A 77 -20.28 -2.99 6.73
C SER A 77 -21.17 -4.07 6.11
N GLY A 78 -21.22 -5.25 6.73
CA GLY A 78 -22.13 -6.33 6.31
C GLY A 78 -21.65 -7.21 5.15
N VAL A 79 -20.43 -7.00 4.63
CA VAL A 79 -19.86 -7.90 3.61
C VAL A 79 -19.46 -9.21 4.27
N PHE A 80 -20.05 -10.34 3.87
CA PHE A 80 -19.70 -11.66 4.42
C PHE A 80 -18.20 -11.97 4.25
N GLU A 81 -17.59 -12.55 5.29
CA GLU A 81 -16.18 -12.97 5.24
C GLU A 81 -16.04 -14.32 4.56
N SER A 82 -14.98 -14.48 3.75
CA SER A 82 -14.63 -15.80 3.21
C SER A 82 -13.92 -16.64 4.25
N HIS A 83 -14.36 -17.90 4.40
CA HIS A 83 -13.76 -18.90 5.27
C HIS A 83 -12.67 -19.75 4.59
N SER A 84 -12.20 -19.34 3.41
CA SER A 84 -11.08 -20.04 2.74
C SER A 84 -9.84 -20.02 3.62
N THR A 85 -9.10 -21.13 3.61
CA THR A 85 -7.79 -21.25 4.27
C THR A 85 -6.74 -20.35 3.61
N SER A 86 -6.88 -20.11 2.30
CA SER A 86 -5.98 -19.27 1.50
C SER A 86 -6.24 -17.78 1.75
N SER A 87 -5.22 -17.05 2.21
CA SER A 87 -5.30 -15.59 2.38
C SER A 87 -5.59 -14.88 1.07
N ARG A 88 -5.01 -15.35 -0.03
CA ARG A 88 -5.22 -14.82 -1.38
C ARG A 88 -6.68 -14.90 -1.78
N GLU A 89 -7.34 -16.03 -1.54
CA GLU A 89 -8.76 -16.20 -1.88
C GLU A 89 -9.67 -15.31 -1.03
N ARG A 90 -9.35 -15.13 0.27
CA ARG A 90 -10.10 -14.20 1.12
C ARG A 90 -9.98 -12.75 0.65
N ILE A 91 -8.77 -12.33 0.27
CA ILE A 91 -8.53 -10.98 -0.27
C ILE A 91 -9.26 -10.82 -1.62
N HIS A 92 -9.18 -11.82 -2.49
CA HIS A 92 -9.87 -11.80 -3.78
C HIS A 92 -11.39 -11.70 -3.62
N HIS A 93 -11.97 -12.44 -2.67
CA HIS A 93 -13.38 -12.34 -2.30
C HIS A 93 -13.76 -10.92 -1.87
N ASP A 94 -12.98 -10.31 -0.97
CA ASP A 94 -13.24 -8.94 -0.50
C ASP A 94 -13.18 -7.91 -1.64
N ILE A 95 -12.20 -8.02 -2.54
CA ILE A 95 -12.09 -7.16 -3.73
C ILE A 95 -13.29 -7.37 -4.67
N THR A 96 -13.67 -8.62 -4.93
CA THR A 96 -14.80 -8.95 -5.81
C THR A 96 -16.11 -8.36 -5.29
N CYS A 97 -16.41 -8.57 -4.00
CA CYS A 97 -17.60 -7.99 -3.38
C CYS A 97 -17.59 -6.46 -3.40
N THR A 98 -16.42 -5.85 -3.18
CA THR A 98 -16.28 -4.39 -3.23
C THR A 98 -16.58 -3.86 -4.63
N ASN A 99 -16.01 -4.48 -5.67
CA ASN A 99 -16.21 -4.07 -7.05
C ASN A 99 -17.68 -4.22 -7.49
N GLN A 100 -18.32 -5.34 -7.14
CA GLN A 100 -19.75 -5.54 -7.41
C GLN A 100 -20.62 -4.49 -6.73
N LEU A 101 -20.29 -4.11 -5.50
CA LEU A 101 -21.04 -3.08 -4.77
C LEU A 101 -20.85 -1.70 -5.40
N LEU A 102 -19.63 -1.34 -5.80
CA LEU A 102 -19.35 -0.07 -6.49
C LEU A 102 -20.05 -0.01 -7.84
N GLU A 103 -20.01 -1.10 -8.61
CA GLU A 103 -20.74 -1.24 -9.88
C GLU A 103 -22.25 -1.08 -9.68
N PHE A 104 -22.83 -1.75 -8.66
CA PHE A 104 -24.24 -1.61 -8.33
C PHE A 104 -24.63 -0.18 -7.96
N LEU A 105 -23.74 0.56 -7.28
CA LEU A 105 -23.95 1.96 -6.93
C LEU A 105 -23.69 2.93 -8.11
N GLY A 106 -23.26 2.43 -9.27
CA GLY A 106 -22.89 3.25 -10.42
C GLY A 106 -21.62 4.08 -10.19
N ILE A 107 -20.74 3.62 -9.29
CA ILE A 107 -19.47 4.30 -8.98
C ILE A 107 -18.39 3.69 -9.88
N GLU A 108 -17.96 4.46 -10.87
CA GLU A 108 -16.90 4.07 -11.80
C GLU A 108 -15.51 4.33 -11.17
N CYS A 109 -15.09 3.42 -10.28
CA CYS A 109 -13.75 3.48 -9.69
C CYS A 109 -13.15 2.10 -9.48
N LEU A 110 -11.81 2.03 -9.49
CA LEU A 110 -11.04 0.85 -9.14
C LEU A 110 -10.37 1.10 -7.78
N PRO A 111 -10.73 0.35 -6.72
CA PRO A 111 -10.11 0.52 -5.42
C PRO A 111 -8.61 0.25 -5.45
N THR A 112 -7.82 1.17 -4.90
CA THR A 112 -6.38 1.04 -4.69
C THR A 112 -6.06 0.03 -3.59
N ALA A 113 -6.87 0.01 -2.53
CA ALA A 113 -6.68 -0.89 -1.40
C ALA A 113 -8.01 -1.29 -0.77
N VAL A 114 -8.08 -2.55 -0.34
CA VAL A 114 -9.26 -3.16 0.32
C VAL A 114 -8.75 -4.06 1.45
N TYR A 115 -9.16 -3.79 2.69
CA TYR A 115 -8.81 -4.64 3.83
C TYR A 115 -9.83 -4.60 4.96
N ARG A 116 -9.88 -5.70 5.74
CA ARG A 116 -10.76 -5.83 6.90
C ARG A 116 -10.18 -5.15 8.13
N MET A 117 -11.03 -4.46 8.87
CA MET A 117 -10.68 -3.74 10.10
C MET A 117 -10.98 -4.61 11.33
N GLY A 118 -10.06 -4.62 12.29
CA GLY A 118 -10.26 -5.25 13.60
C GLY A 118 -10.10 -6.77 13.63
N ARG A 119 -10.46 -7.36 14.77
CA ARG A 119 -10.36 -8.81 15.02
C ARG A 119 -11.59 -9.54 14.49
N PRO A 120 -11.44 -10.75 13.92
CA PRO A 120 -12.58 -11.56 13.48
C PRO A 120 -13.57 -11.80 14.62
N HIS A 121 -14.86 -11.82 14.29
CA HIS A 121 -15.93 -12.07 15.25
C HIS A 121 -16.88 -13.14 14.67
N PRO A 122 -17.32 -14.14 15.45
CA PRO A 122 -18.20 -15.20 14.94
C PRO A 122 -19.57 -14.68 14.48
N ASP A 123 -20.15 -13.74 15.24
CA ASP A 123 -21.52 -13.29 14.99
C ASP A 123 -21.66 -12.12 14.00
N ARG A 124 -20.54 -11.51 13.57
CA ARG A 124 -20.60 -10.36 12.67
C ARG A 124 -19.36 -10.24 11.79
N PRO A 125 -19.53 -9.91 10.49
CA PRO A 125 -18.40 -9.64 9.63
C PRO A 125 -17.68 -8.36 10.06
N ARG A 126 -16.37 -8.34 9.90
CA ARG A 126 -15.55 -7.14 10.10
C ARG A 126 -15.89 -6.07 9.07
N LEU A 127 -15.70 -4.81 9.46
CA LEU A 127 -15.78 -3.68 8.55
C LEU A 127 -14.68 -3.79 7.48
N LEU A 128 -14.99 -3.38 6.26
CA LEU A 128 -14.06 -3.35 5.15
C LEU A 128 -13.71 -1.89 4.86
N LYS A 129 -12.42 -1.56 4.95
CA LYS A 129 -11.92 -0.23 4.58
C LYS A 129 -11.44 -0.28 3.14
N VAL A 130 -11.91 0.66 2.34
CA VAL A 130 -11.71 0.71 0.89
C VAL A 130 -11.21 2.08 0.50
N PHE A 131 -10.22 2.12 -0.39
CA PHE A 131 -9.62 3.35 -0.91
C PHE A 131 -9.92 3.44 -2.41
N PRO A 132 -10.95 4.19 -2.84
CA PRO A 132 -11.23 4.40 -4.25
C PRO A 132 -10.10 5.21 -4.91
N ASN A 133 -9.79 4.92 -6.18
CA ASN A 133 -8.99 5.82 -6.97
C ASN A 133 -9.82 7.07 -7.29
N ALA A 134 -9.30 8.25 -6.94
CA ALA A 134 -9.95 9.49 -7.34
C ALA A 134 -9.68 9.70 -8.84
N THR A 135 -10.69 9.50 -9.68
CA THR A 135 -10.77 10.26 -10.93
C THR A 135 -11.36 11.61 -10.54
N ASP A 136 -10.56 12.67 -10.68
CA ASP A 136 -11.05 14.04 -10.51
C ASP A 136 -11.98 14.37 -11.68
N ASN A 137 -13.20 13.83 -11.63
CA ASN A 137 -14.28 14.22 -12.54
C ASN A 137 -14.94 15.49 -11.99
N SER A 138 -14.11 16.51 -11.73
CA SER A 138 -14.58 17.89 -11.72
C SER A 138 -14.92 18.24 -13.16
N VAL A 139 -16.09 17.81 -13.63
CA VAL A 139 -16.74 18.45 -14.75
C VAL A 139 -17.02 19.87 -14.28
N GLU A 140 -16.14 20.80 -14.68
CA GLU A 140 -16.44 22.23 -14.65
C GLU A 140 -17.75 22.42 -15.41
N GLY A 141 -18.85 22.50 -14.64
CA GLY A 141 -20.17 22.81 -15.15
C GLY A 141 -20.17 24.25 -15.65
N ASN A 142 -19.75 24.42 -16.91
CA ASN A 142 -19.93 25.65 -17.66
C ASN A 142 -21.18 25.46 -18.53
N GLN A 143 -22.33 25.91 -18.01
CA GLN A 143 -23.52 26.29 -18.77
C GLN A 143 -24.45 27.13 -17.90
#